data_AF-B3FN62-F1
#
_entry.id   AF-B3FN62-F1
#
_cell.length_a   1.000
_cell.length_b   1.000
_cell.length_c   1.000
_cell.angle_alpha   90.00
_cell.angle_beta   90.00
_cell.angle_gamma   90.00
#
_symmetry.space_group_name_H-M   'P 1'
#
loop_
_entity.id
_entity.type
_entity.pdbx_description
1 polymer ?
#
loop_
_entity_poly.entity_id
_entity_poly.type
_entity_poly.pdbx_seq_one_letter_code
_entity_poly.pdbx_strand_id
1 'polypeptide(L)'
;KKLSRVLNYEEGETDLIIFFIELIKNIKLSSFSEKSDAIIVKYIHKSLLNKTFELSRRYSKTKFNFVEFDENILNMKNNYQSKSVFEEDICFFEYILKELSGIQRKVIFYKYLKGYSDREISVKLKIS
;
A
#
# COMPACT_ATOMS: atom_id res chain seq x y z
N LYS A 1 33.87 8.95 5.42
CA LYS A 1 32.43 9.33 5.41
C LYS A 1 31.62 8.09 5.75
N LYS A 2 30.55 8.21 6.55
CA LYS A 2 29.68 7.07 6.92
C LYS A 2 28.91 6.58 5.68
N LEU A 3 28.97 5.29 5.38
CA LEU A 3 28.36 4.70 4.18
C LEU A 3 26.83 4.69 4.25
N SER A 4 26.26 4.51 5.44
CA SER A 4 24.80 4.51 5.64
C SER A 4 24.12 5.83 5.24
N ARG A 5 24.84 6.95 5.19
CA ARG A 5 24.28 8.25 4.73
C ARG A 5 23.86 8.25 3.26
N VAL A 6 24.31 7.27 2.48
CA VAL A 6 23.92 7.11 1.07
C VAL A 6 22.64 6.27 0.95
N LEU A 7 22.24 5.61 2.03
CA LEU A 7 21.04 4.79 2.12
C LEU A 7 19.92 5.62 2.72
N ASN A 8 19.02 6.11 1.88
CA ASN A 8 17.88 6.93 2.28
C ASN A 8 16.67 6.07 2.69
N TYR A 9 16.89 5.10 3.57
CA TYR A 9 15.82 4.27 4.16
C TYR A 9 16.19 3.90 5.61
N GLU A 10 15.17 3.61 6.41
CA GLU A 10 15.25 3.51 7.88
C GLU A 10 16.27 2.46 8.35
N GLU A 11 16.28 1.27 7.73
CA GLU A 11 17.13 0.15 8.13
C GLU A 11 18.50 0.11 7.44
N GLY A 12 18.88 1.15 6.68
CA GLY A 12 20.08 1.12 5.84
C GLY A 12 21.39 0.92 6.61
N GLU A 13 21.48 1.46 7.82
CA GLU A 13 22.62 1.22 8.69
C GLU A 13 22.65 -0.21 9.23
N THR A 14 21.51 -0.73 9.68
CA THR A 14 21.36 -2.08 10.20
C THR A 14 21.72 -3.13 9.15
N ASP A 15 21.25 -2.96 7.91
CA ASP A 15 21.57 -3.85 6.79
C ASP A 15 23.09 -3.90 6.51
N LEU A 16 23.77 -2.75 6.58
CA LEU A 16 25.22 -2.69 6.41
C LEU A 16 25.98 -3.36 7.57
N ILE A 17 25.47 -3.24 8.80
CA ILE A 17 26.05 -3.92 9.98
C ILE A 17 25.91 -5.43 9.85
N ILE A 18 24.73 -5.92 9.46
CA ILE A 18 24.48 -7.35 9.23
C ILE A 18 25.45 -7.88 8.17
N PHE A 19 25.52 -7.20 7.01
CA PHE A 19 26.43 -7.58 5.93
C PHE A 19 27.90 -7.57 6.39
N PHE A 20 28.30 -6.61 7.22
CA PHE A 20 29.66 -6.56 7.75
C PHE A 20 29.99 -7.79 8.61
N ILE A 21 29.09 -8.19 9.51
CA ILE A 21 29.25 -9.37 10.36
C ILE A 21 29.38 -10.64 9.49
N GLU A 22 28.50 -10.78 8.50
CA GLU A 22 28.53 -11.90 7.54
C GLU A 22 29.83 -11.93 6.73
N LEU A 23 30.31 -10.76 6.29
CA LEU A 23 31.56 -10.62 5.54
C LEU A 23 32.74 -11.09 6.39
N ILE A 24 32.86 -10.62 7.64
CA ILE A 24 33.95 -11.03 8.54
C ILE A 24 33.87 -12.52 8.87
N LYS A 25 32.68 -13.07 9.05
CA LYS A 25 32.50 -14.51 9.32
C LYS A 25 32.94 -15.39 8.14
N ASN A 26 32.70 -14.94 6.91
CA ASN A 26 32.88 -15.74 5.70
C ASN A 26 34.16 -15.44 4.92
N ILE A 27 34.92 -14.41 5.30
CA ILE A 27 36.15 -14.03 4.61
C ILE A 27 37.21 -15.12 4.72
N LYS A 28 37.68 -15.63 3.58
CA LYS A 28 38.74 -16.63 3.53
C LYS A 28 40.11 -15.93 3.52
N LEU A 29 40.64 -15.58 4.69
CA LEU A 29 41.94 -14.91 4.78
C LEU A 29 43.10 -15.71 4.15
N SER A 30 42.94 -17.03 4.01
CA SER A 30 43.90 -17.89 3.31
C SER A 30 43.98 -17.64 1.80
N SER A 31 42.98 -17.02 1.18
CA SER A 31 42.99 -16.72 -0.27
C SER A 31 43.73 -15.43 -0.62
N PHE A 32 44.23 -14.69 0.37
CA PHE A 32 44.97 -13.46 0.15
C PHE A 32 46.44 -13.80 -0.13
N SER A 33 46.95 -13.34 -1.27
CA SER A 33 48.35 -13.55 -1.67
C SER A 33 49.33 -12.86 -0.71
N GLU A 34 48.92 -11.72 -0.18
CA GLU A 34 49.64 -10.95 0.83
C GLU A 34 48.75 -10.72 2.04
N LYS A 35 49.23 -11.12 3.21
CA LYS A 35 48.51 -10.99 4.49
C LYS A 35 48.91 -9.70 5.20
N SER A 36 48.51 -8.58 4.60
CA SER A 36 48.64 -7.26 5.23
C SER A 36 47.29 -6.77 5.70
N ASP A 37 47.22 -6.24 6.92
CA ASP A 37 46.02 -5.62 7.47
C ASP A 37 45.48 -4.53 6.55
N ALA A 38 46.36 -3.80 5.85
CA ALA A 38 45.96 -2.80 4.87
C ALA A 38 45.13 -3.40 3.72
N ILE A 39 45.48 -4.60 3.26
CA ILE A 39 44.76 -5.30 2.19
C ILE A 39 43.40 -5.79 2.69
N ILE A 40 43.36 -6.33 3.91
CA ILE A 40 42.13 -6.80 4.54
C ILE A 40 41.17 -5.63 4.75
N VAL A 41 41.64 -4.52 5.32
CA VAL A 41 40.85 -3.29 5.52
C VAL A 41 40.35 -2.74 4.19
N LYS A 42 41.21 -2.70 3.16
CA LYS A 42 40.83 -2.23 1.81
C LYS A 42 39.75 -3.13 1.19
N TYR A 43 39.87 -4.45 1.35
CA TYR A 43 38.88 -5.40 0.87
C TYR A 43 37.54 -5.20 1.57
N ILE A 44 37.54 -5.14 2.91
CA ILE A 44 36.33 -4.90 3.72
C ILE A 44 35.64 -3.61 3.29
N HIS A 45 36.41 -2.51 3.19
CA HIS A 45 35.88 -1.21 2.78
C HIS A 45 35.27 -1.26 1.38
N LYS A 46 35.93 -1.94 0.43
CA LYS A 46 35.42 -2.09 -0.94
C LYS A 46 34.14 -2.91 -0.99
N SER A 47 34.06 -3.99 -0.22
CA SER A 47 32.87 -4.83 -0.10
C SER A 47 31.68 -4.07 0.48
N LEU A 48 31.91 -3.30 1.55
CA LEU A 48 30.88 -2.44 2.15
C LEU A 48 30.38 -1.35 1.17
N LEU A 49 31.29 -0.73 0.43
CA LEU A 49 30.93 0.24 -0.62
C LEU A 49 30.05 -0.38 -1.71
N ASN A 50 30.45 -1.56 -2.21
CA ASN A 50 29.70 -2.26 -3.23
C ASN A 50 28.28 -2.61 -2.72
N LYS A 51 28.17 -3.11 -1.47
CA LYS A 51 26.88 -3.40 -0.86
C LYS A 51 26.01 -2.16 -0.69
N THR A 52 26.62 -1.03 -0.32
CA THR A 52 25.91 0.26 -0.21
C THR A 52 25.28 0.65 -1.55
N PHE A 53 26.01 0.52 -2.66
CA PHE A 53 25.46 0.83 -3.99
C PHE A 53 24.36 -0.14 -4.43
N GLU A 54 24.51 -1.43 -4.12
CA GLU A 54 23.49 -2.45 -4.38
C GLU A 54 22.18 -2.11 -3.64
N LEU A 55 22.25 -1.84 -2.33
CA LEU A 55 21.09 -1.49 -1.50
C LEU A 55 20.46 -0.19 -1.98
N SER A 56 21.24 0.87 -2.20
CA SER A 56 20.76 2.15 -2.70
C SER A 56 19.99 1.99 -4.02
N ARG A 57 20.52 1.20 -4.96
CA ARG A 57 19.86 0.93 -6.25
C ARG A 57 18.59 0.11 -6.08
N ARG A 58 18.59 -0.91 -5.21
CA ARG A 58 17.42 -1.75 -4.94
C ARG A 58 16.28 -0.90 -4.36
N TYR A 59 16.54 -0.13 -3.31
CA TYR A 59 15.53 0.74 -2.70
C TYR A 59 15.06 1.86 -3.61
N SER A 60 15.95 2.43 -4.43
CA SER A 60 15.55 3.43 -5.43
C SER A 60 14.59 2.88 -6.49
N LYS A 61 14.75 1.60 -6.88
CA LYS A 61 13.84 0.92 -7.81
C LYS A 61 12.54 0.46 -7.16
N THR A 62 12.57 0.20 -5.85
CA THR A 62 11.41 -0.22 -5.05
C THR A 62 10.73 0.96 -4.37
N LYS A 63 10.98 2.21 -4.80
CA LYS A 63 10.17 3.36 -4.41
C LYS A 63 8.74 3.11 -4.89
N PHE A 64 7.93 2.50 -4.02
CA PHE A 64 6.49 2.60 -4.13
C PHE A 64 6.17 4.08 -4.06
N ASN A 65 5.33 4.55 -4.99
CA ASN A 65 4.74 5.88 -4.89
C ASN A 65 3.76 5.83 -3.72
N PHE A 66 4.28 5.98 -2.51
CA PHE A 66 3.45 6.24 -1.36
C PHE A 66 2.91 7.66 -1.51
N VAL A 67 1.60 7.76 -1.64
CA VAL A 67 0.91 9.03 -1.39
C VAL A 67 0.89 9.20 0.12
N GLU A 68 1.43 10.31 0.60
CA GLU A 68 1.37 10.69 2.01
C GLU A 68 -0.11 10.68 2.44
N PHE A 69 -0.41 10.03 3.56
CA PHE A 69 -1.77 9.96 4.08
C PHE A 69 -2.15 11.34 4.61
N ASP A 70 -2.77 12.15 3.75
CA ASP A 70 -3.26 13.47 4.13
C ASP A 70 -4.63 13.33 4.80
N GLU A 71 -4.68 13.45 6.13
CA GLU A 71 -5.92 13.49 6.90
C GLU A 71 -6.88 14.59 6.39
N ASN A 72 -6.35 15.65 5.76
CA ASN A 72 -7.19 16.68 5.17
C ASN A 72 -8.01 16.17 3.99
N ILE A 73 -7.58 15.11 3.27
CA ILE A 73 -8.38 14.50 2.19
C ILE A 73 -9.63 13.81 2.75
N LEU A 74 -9.54 13.17 3.93
CA LEU A 74 -10.70 12.60 4.63
C LEU A 74 -11.60 13.69 5.19
N ASN A 75 -11.03 14.78 5.71
CA ASN A 75 -11.79 15.93 6.20
C ASN A 75 -12.41 16.75 5.05
N MET A 76 -11.84 16.67 3.84
CA MET A 76 -12.45 17.21 2.61
C MET A 76 -13.74 16.49 2.29
N LYS A 77 -13.85 15.17 2.51
CA LYS A 77 -15.11 14.42 2.30
C LYS A 77 -16.25 14.91 3.20
N ASN A 78 -15.95 15.49 4.35
CA ASN A 78 -16.97 16.09 5.22
C ASN A 78 -17.36 17.52 4.80
N ASN A 79 -16.51 18.20 4.01
CA ASN A 79 -16.79 19.54 3.45
C ASN A 79 -17.29 19.49 2.00
N TYR A 80 -17.12 18.37 1.30
CA TYR A 80 -17.90 18.05 0.12
C TYR A 80 -19.24 17.49 0.57
N GLN A 81 -20.09 18.41 1.00
CA GLN A 81 -21.49 18.33 0.64
C GLN A 81 -21.57 18.45 -0.91
N SER A 82 -21.11 17.41 -1.61
CA SER A 82 -21.23 17.29 -3.05
C SER A 82 -22.69 16.99 -3.34
N LYS A 83 -23.46 18.07 -3.41
CA LYS A 83 -24.82 18.05 -3.90
C LYS A 83 -24.87 17.45 -5.32
N SER A 84 -23.79 17.59 -6.09
CA SER A 84 -23.67 17.08 -7.46
C SER A 84 -23.53 15.56 -7.57
N VAL A 85 -22.78 14.88 -6.69
CA VAL A 85 -22.70 13.40 -6.71
C VAL A 85 -24.04 12.77 -6.30
N PHE A 86 -24.75 13.39 -5.35
CA PHE A 86 -26.10 12.97 -4.99
C PHE A 86 -27.11 13.15 -6.14
N GLU A 87 -27.01 14.22 -6.94
CA GLU A 87 -27.95 14.48 -8.03
C GLU A 87 -27.84 13.49 -9.19
N GLU A 88 -26.62 13.08 -9.58
CA GLU A 88 -26.41 12.06 -10.63
C GLU A 88 -26.90 10.68 -10.16
N ASP A 89 -26.59 10.30 -8.92
CA ASP A 89 -27.06 9.05 -8.34
C ASP A 89 -28.59 9.02 -8.22
N ILE A 90 -29.22 10.10 -7.75
CA ILE A 90 -30.69 10.23 -7.68
C ILE A 90 -31.30 10.11 -9.09
N CYS A 91 -30.75 10.79 -10.09
CA CYS A 91 -31.22 10.70 -11.47
C CYS A 91 -31.12 9.27 -12.02
N PHE A 92 -30.03 8.56 -11.71
CA PHE A 92 -29.82 7.17 -12.12
C PHE A 92 -30.82 6.22 -11.45
N PHE A 93 -31.05 6.37 -10.14
CA PHE A 93 -32.06 5.59 -9.43
C PHE A 93 -33.47 5.89 -9.91
N GLU A 94 -33.82 7.16 -10.16
CA GLU A 94 -35.12 7.51 -10.75
C GLU A 94 -35.33 6.90 -12.13
N TYR A 95 -34.29 6.92 -12.97
CA TYR A 95 -34.32 6.30 -14.29
C TYR A 95 -34.56 4.79 -14.19
N ILE A 96 -33.79 4.06 -13.38
CA ILE A 96 -33.97 2.62 -13.19
C ILE A 96 -35.33 2.29 -12.59
N LEU A 97 -35.76 3.04 -11.57
CA LEU A 97 -37.03 2.81 -10.93
C LEU A 97 -38.18 3.03 -11.92
N LYS A 98 -38.10 4.01 -12.84
CA LYS A 98 -39.11 4.22 -13.89
C LYS A 98 -39.33 3.00 -14.80
N GLU A 99 -38.31 2.21 -15.06
CA GLU A 99 -38.44 1.00 -15.90
C GLU A 99 -39.06 -0.21 -15.17
N LEU A 100 -39.14 -0.16 -13.84
CA LEU A 100 -39.71 -1.25 -13.05
C LEU A 100 -41.25 -1.16 -12.97
N SER A 101 -41.90 -2.32 -12.97
CA SER A 101 -43.33 -2.42 -12.67
C SER A 101 -43.64 -1.97 -11.23
N GLY A 102 -44.88 -1.56 -10.99
CA GLY A 102 -45.31 -1.12 -9.65
C GLY A 102 -45.09 -2.15 -8.55
N ILE A 103 -45.11 -3.45 -8.87
CA ILE A 103 -44.82 -4.54 -7.91
C ILE A 103 -43.33 -4.61 -7.62
N GLN A 104 -42.47 -4.60 -8.65
CA GLN A 104 -41.02 -4.64 -8.48
C GLN A 104 -40.50 -3.44 -7.69
N ARG A 105 -41.00 -2.22 -7.95
CA ARG A 105 -40.65 -1.03 -7.15
C ARG A 105 -40.99 -1.21 -5.67
N LYS A 106 -42.17 -1.78 -5.38
CA LYS A 106 -42.61 -2.06 -4.00
C LYS A 106 -41.72 -3.11 -3.32
N VAL A 107 -41.31 -4.15 -4.04
CA VAL A 107 -40.37 -5.16 -3.51
C VAL A 107 -39.05 -4.51 -3.09
N ILE A 108 -38.44 -3.70 -3.97
CA ILE A 108 -37.19 -2.99 -3.68
C ILE A 108 -37.36 -2.05 -2.49
N PHE A 109 -38.45 -1.26 -2.46
CA PHE A 109 -38.74 -0.36 -1.34
C PHE A 109 -38.84 -1.12 -0.01
N TYR A 110 -39.61 -2.22 0.06
CA TYR A 110 -39.76 -2.93 1.32
C TYR A 110 -38.50 -3.67 1.76
N LYS A 111 -37.74 -4.24 0.81
CA LYS A 111 -36.50 -4.96 1.11
C LYS A 111 -35.42 -4.03 1.65
N TYR A 112 -35.15 -2.93 0.93
CA TYR A 112 -33.96 -2.12 1.19
C TYR A 112 -34.25 -0.85 1.99
N LEU A 113 -35.42 -0.22 1.82
CA LEU A 113 -35.77 1.00 2.57
C LEU A 113 -36.53 0.70 3.87
N LYS A 114 -37.23 -0.43 3.96
CA LYS A 114 -37.96 -0.86 5.18
C LYS A 114 -37.36 -2.08 5.89
N GLY A 115 -36.39 -2.76 5.28
CA GLY A 115 -35.68 -3.89 5.89
C GLY A 115 -36.50 -5.17 6.07
N TYR A 116 -37.56 -5.37 5.27
CA TYR A 116 -38.42 -6.55 5.40
C TYR A 116 -37.77 -7.80 4.81
N SER A 117 -38.05 -8.95 5.40
CA SER A 117 -37.67 -10.26 4.85
C SER A 117 -38.52 -10.62 3.62
N ASP A 118 -38.03 -11.55 2.79
CA ASP A 118 -38.73 -11.94 1.56
C ASP A 118 -40.11 -12.54 1.86
N ARG A 119 -40.25 -13.25 2.99
CA ARG A 119 -41.52 -13.77 3.48
C ARG A 119 -42.51 -12.68 3.86
N GLU A 120 -42.06 -11.60 4.50
CA GLU A 120 -42.94 -10.49 4.87
C GLU A 120 -43.38 -9.71 3.62
N ILE A 121 -42.49 -9.59 2.63
CA ILE A 121 -42.79 -8.95 1.35
C ILE A 121 -43.80 -9.78 0.56
N SER A 122 -43.63 -11.10 0.48
CA SER A 122 -44.54 -12.01 -0.24
C SER A 122 -45.96 -11.96 0.33
N VAL A 123 -46.09 -12.03 1.65
CA VAL A 123 -47.38 -11.88 2.36
C VAL A 123 -48.00 -10.50 2.11
N LYS A 124 -47.20 -9.43 2.20
CA LYS A 124 -47.70 -8.05 2.09
C LYS A 124 -48.12 -7.68 0.68
N LEU A 125 -47.41 -8.16 -0.34
CA LEU A 125 -47.71 -7.90 -1.74
C LEU A 125 -48.61 -8.97 -2.38
N LYS A 126 -48.92 -10.05 -1.66
CA LYS A 126 -49.69 -11.20 -2.14
C LYS A 126 -49.09 -11.81 -3.41
N ILE A 127 -47.78 -11.94 -3.41
CA ILE A 127 -46.98 -12.55 -4.49
C ILE A 127 -46.32 -13.81 -3.94
N SER A 128 -46.09 -14.80 -4.80
CA SER A 128 -45.44 -16.07 -4.41
C SER A 128 -43.93 -15.95 -4.35
#